data_AF-A0A2H0WP38-F1
#
_entry.id   AF-A0A2H0WP38-F1
#
_cell.length_a   1.000
_cell.length_b   1.000
_cell.length_c   1.000
_cell.angle_alpha   90.00
_cell.angle_beta   90.00
_cell.angle_gamma   90.00
#
_symmetry.space_group_name_H-M   'P 1'
#
loop_
_entity.id
_entity.type
_entity.pdbx_description
1 polymer ?
#
loop_
_entity_poly.entity_id
_entity_poly.type
_entity_poly.pdbx_seq_one_letter_code
_entity_poly.pdbx_strand_id
1 'polypeptide(L)'
;MITPTFQFKVEKETADFGVFTLEPLQPGYGNTVGNALRRVLLSSMPGAAIVQAKISQVKHLFATLKGLREDIVEFTLNLKKVKISYSGDKPIKITLDKLGPGPILAGDFKTPASVEIINKDLVLGTLADKTSRLKGEF
;
A
#
# COMPACT_ATOMS: atom_id res chain seq x y z
N MET A 1 28.81 5.25 -33.19
CA MET A 1 27.71 5.08 -32.22
C MET A 1 26.40 5.12 -32.99
N ILE A 2 25.64 4.02 -33.00
CA ILE A 2 24.31 4.00 -33.63
C ILE A 2 23.37 4.62 -32.58
N THR A 3 22.77 5.77 -32.87
CA THR A 3 21.73 6.36 -32.01
C THR A 3 20.49 5.47 -32.15
N PRO A 4 20.09 4.72 -31.11
CA PRO A 4 18.93 3.85 -31.24
C PRO A 4 17.69 4.73 -31.41
N THR A 5 17.07 4.65 -32.59
CA THR A 5 15.84 5.40 -32.92
C THR A 5 14.65 4.51 -32.56
N PHE A 6 14.45 4.26 -31.26
CA PHE A 6 13.22 3.62 -30.79
C PHE A 6 12.18 4.68 -30.43
N GLN A 7 10.93 4.37 -30.74
CA GLN A 7 9.74 5.10 -30.36
C GLN A 7 9.11 4.42 -29.15
N PHE A 8 8.62 5.25 -28.23
CA PHE A 8 7.85 4.83 -27.08
C PHE A 8 6.41 5.28 -27.27
N LYS A 9 5.47 4.33 -27.28
CA LYS A 9 4.03 4.61 -27.35
C LYS A 9 3.35 4.16 -26.08
N VAL A 10 2.43 4.99 -25.59
CA VAL A 10 1.50 4.64 -24.53
C VAL A 10 0.25 4.05 -25.20
N GLU A 11 0.01 2.76 -25.02
CA GLU A 11 -1.19 2.09 -25.55
C GLU A 11 -2.39 2.29 -24.63
N LYS A 12 -2.15 2.20 -23.32
CA LYS A 12 -3.17 2.36 -22.30
C LYS A 12 -2.53 2.84 -21.01
N GLU A 13 -3.16 3.78 -20.34
CA GLU A 13 -2.76 4.23 -19.02
C GLU A 13 -4.01 4.50 -18.18
N THR A 14 -4.12 3.79 -17.06
CA THR A 14 -5.07 4.04 -15.98
C THR A 14 -4.29 4.38 -14.71
N ALA A 15 -5.01 4.73 -13.63
CA ALA A 15 -4.37 5.07 -12.35
C ALA A 15 -3.50 3.93 -11.76
N ASP A 16 -3.76 2.68 -12.13
CA ASP A 16 -3.18 1.48 -11.55
C ASP A 16 -2.60 0.49 -12.58
N PHE A 17 -2.73 0.77 -13.88
CA PHE A 17 -2.31 -0.12 -14.95
C PHE A 17 -1.84 0.64 -16.20
N GLY A 18 -0.69 0.26 -16.74
CA GLY A 18 -0.13 0.83 -17.95
C GLY A 18 0.30 -0.23 -18.95
N VAL A 19 0.07 0.03 -20.24
CA VAL A 19 0.57 -0.77 -21.36
C VAL A 19 1.36 0.15 -22.29
N PHE A 20 2.59 -0.25 -22.56
CA PHE A 20 3.54 0.55 -23.33
C PHE A 20 4.16 -0.29 -24.45
N THR A 21 4.32 0.30 -25.62
CA THR A 21 4.95 -0.30 -26.79
C THR A 21 6.30 0.37 -27.05
N LEU A 22 7.35 -0.44 -27.23
CA LEU A 22 8.68 0.01 -27.59
C LEU A 22 9.08 -0.58 -28.94
N GLU A 23 9.22 0.27 -29.96
CA GLU A 23 9.47 -0.16 -31.35
C GLU A 23 10.29 0.87 -32.15
N PRO A 24 11.08 0.47 -33.16
CA PRO A 24 11.47 -0.89 -33.49
C PRO A 24 12.60 -1.40 -32.59
N LEU A 25 12.62 -2.71 -32.34
CA LEU A 25 13.73 -3.38 -31.67
C LEU A 25 14.38 -4.38 -32.62
N GLN A 26 15.69 -4.56 -32.50
CA GLN A 26 16.38 -5.63 -33.22
C GLN A 26 15.87 -7.00 -32.76
N PRO A 27 15.86 -8.02 -33.65
CA PRO A 27 15.51 -9.38 -33.27
C PRO A 27 16.29 -9.85 -32.03
N GLY A 28 15.58 -10.42 -31.05
CA GLY A 28 16.14 -10.86 -29.77
C GLY A 28 16.21 -9.80 -28.67
N TYR A 29 16.21 -8.50 -28.99
CA TYR A 29 16.31 -7.43 -27.98
C TYR A 29 15.04 -7.31 -27.12
N GLY A 30 13.88 -7.67 -27.66
CA GLY A 30 12.62 -7.66 -26.90
C GLY A 30 12.68 -8.49 -25.61
N ASN A 31 13.24 -9.70 -25.68
CA ASN A 31 13.40 -10.56 -24.50
C ASN A 31 14.44 -10.00 -23.53
N THR A 32 15.56 -9.48 -24.04
CA THR A 32 16.63 -8.90 -23.22
C THR A 32 16.12 -7.69 -22.42
N VAL A 33 15.45 -6.75 -23.09
CA VAL A 33 14.89 -5.55 -22.46
C VAL A 33 13.72 -5.90 -21.56
N GLY A 34 12.77 -6.72 -22.02
CA GLY A 34 11.60 -7.11 -21.25
C GLY A 34 11.95 -7.85 -19.95
N ASN A 35 12.89 -8.79 -20.00
CA ASN A 35 13.32 -9.50 -18.80
C ASN A 35 14.08 -8.58 -17.83
N ALA A 36 14.95 -7.70 -18.33
CA ALA A 36 15.65 -6.72 -17.50
C ALA A 36 14.65 -5.78 -16.79
N LEU A 37 13.70 -5.19 -17.52
CA LEU A 37 12.67 -4.32 -16.95
C LEU A 37 11.80 -5.06 -15.94
N ARG A 38 11.31 -6.27 -16.26
CA ARG A 38 10.51 -7.07 -15.33
C ARG A 38 11.24 -7.32 -14.01
N ARG A 39 12.52 -7.66 -14.06
CA ARG A 39 13.32 -7.91 -12.85
C ARG A 39 13.44 -6.65 -12.01
N VAL A 40 13.84 -5.54 -12.62
CA VAL A 40 14.03 -4.25 -11.92
C VAL A 40 12.72 -3.77 -11.30
N LEU A 41 11.62 -3.81 -12.05
CA LEU A 41 10.31 -3.36 -11.57
C LEU A 41 9.76 -4.20 -10.41
N LEU A 42 10.07 -5.50 -10.36
CA LEU A 42 9.61 -6.38 -9.29
C LEU A 42 10.49 -6.36 -8.04
N SER A 43 11.78 -6.01 -8.15
CA SER A 43 12.74 -6.14 -7.03
C SER A 43 13.25 -4.83 -6.46
N SER A 44 13.20 -3.74 -7.23
CA SER A 44 14.01 -2.55 -6.94
C SER A 44 13.21 -1.24 -6.97
N MET A 45 11.89 -1.34 -6.99
CA MET A 45 11.03 -0.17 -6.90
C MET A 45 10.96 0.33 -5.45
N PRO A 46 11.28 1.62 -5.20
CA PRO A 46 11.07 2.22 -3.90
C PRO A 46 9.57 2.31 -3.60
N GLY A 47 9.21 2.14 -2.34
CA GLY A 47 7.83 2.23 -1.88
C GLY A 47 7.75 2.32 -0.36
N ALA A 48 6.59 2.69 0.15
CA ALA A 48 6.31 2.76 1.58
C ALA A 48 5.23 1.75 1.98
N ALA A 49 5.38 1.17 3.16
CA ALA A 49 4.45 0.20 3.73
C ALA A 49 4.43 0.30 5.26
N ILE A 50 3.34 -0.16 5.86
CA ILE A 50 3.25 -0.34 7.31
C ILE A 50 4.12 -1.53 7.69
N VAL A 51 5.17 -1.27 8.47
CA VAL A 51 6.15 -2.28 8.90
C VAL A 51 5.94 -2.76 10.32
N GLN A 52 5.27 -1.95 11.16
CA GLN A 52 4.99 -2.26 12.55
C GLN A 52 3.56 -1.83 12.90
N ALA A 53 2.96 -2.49 13.86
CA ALA A 53 1.65 -2.13 14.38
C ALA A 53 1.64 -2.35 15.89
N LYS A 54 1.29 -1.31 16.63
CA LYS A 54 1.09 -1.35 18.08
C LYS A 54 -0.33 -0.94 18.40
N ILE A 55 -1.18 -1.92 18.65
CA ILE A 55 -2.61 -1.73 18.93
C ILE A 55 -2.84 -1.79 20.44
N SER A 56 -3.63 -0.86 20.97
CA SER A 56 -3.98 -0.82 22.38
C SER A 56 -4.78 -2.05 22.77
N GLN A 57 -4.51 -2.61 23.97
CA GLN A 57 -5.19 -3.79 24.52
C GLN A 57 -4.95 -5.11 23.77
N VAL A 58 -4.13 -5.10 22.71
CA VAL A 58 -3.70 -6.29 21.97
C VAL A 58 -2.31 -6.70 22.44
N LYS A 59 -2.20 -7.87 23.08
CA LYS A 59 -0.91 -8.36 23.61
C LYS A 59 -0.09 -9.15 22.59
N HIS A 60 -0.77 -9.82 21.65
CA HIS A 60 -0.15 -10.69 20.66
C HIS A 60 -1.00 -10.74 19.38
N LEU A 61 -0.40 -11.22 18.29
CA LEU A 61 -1.00 -11.26 16.96
C LEU A 61 -2.31 -12.09 16.89
N PHE A 62 -2.41 -13.14 17.71
CA PHE A 62 -3.59 -14.03 17.75
C PHE A 62 -4.69 -13.59 18.72
N ALA A 63 -4.60 -12.36 19.25
CA ALA A 63 -5.60 -11.88 20.19
C ALA A 63 -6.86 -11.43 19.42
N THR A 64 -7.97 -11.33 20.13
CA THR A 64 -9.16 -10.65 19.65
C THR A 64 -9.28 -9.30 20.35
N LEU A 65 -9.78 -8.29 19.65
CA LEU A 65 -10.11 -7.00 20.23
C LEU A 65 -11.63 -6.96 20.47
N LYS A 66 -12.05 -6.72 21.72
CA LYS A 66 -13.47 -6.67 22.05
C LYS A 66 -14.18 -5.59 21.25
N GLY A 67 -15.16 -5.99 20.44
CA GLY A 67 -15.95 -5.09 19.62
C GLY A 67 -15.38 -4.80 18.24
N LEU A 68 -14.25 -5.41 17.85
CA LEU A 68 -13.83 -5.54 16.46
C LEU A 68 -14.43 -6.83 15.90
N ARG A 69 -15.02 -6.77 14.70
CA ARG A 69 -15.65 -7.92 14.05
C ARG A 69 -14.61 -8.93 13.54
N GLU A 70 -13.53 -8.41 12.99
CA GLU A 70 -12.37 -9.14 12.48
C GLU A 70 -11.41 -9.47 13.63
N ASP A 71 -10.61 -10.53 13.48
CA ASP A 71 -9.51 -10.79 14.40
C ASP A 71 -8.28 -9.92 14.07
N ILE A 72 -7.28 -9.93 14.95
CA ILE A 72 -6.07 -9.11 14.77
C ILE A 72 -5.22 -9.60 13.58
N VAL A 73 -5.31 -10.88 13.21
CA VAL A 73 -4.59 -11.43 12.05
C VAL A 73 -5.18 -10.86 10.76
N GLU A 74 -6.50 -10.91 10.61
CA GLU A 74 -7.24 -10.35 9.49
C GLU A 74 -7.05 -8.83 9.39
N PHE A 75 -7.15 -8.11 10.52
CA PHE A 75 -6.84 -6.69 10.57
C PHE A 75 -5.42 -6.40 10.08
N THR A 76 -4.43 -7.18 10.53
CA THR A 76 -3.03 -7.04 10.09
C THR A 76 -2.85 -7.34 8.60
N LEU A 77 -3.60 -8.32 8.05
CA LEU A 77 -3.60 -8.60 6.62
C LEU A 77 -4.21 -7.45 5.81
N ASN A 78 -5.23 -6.78 6.33
CA ASN A 78 -5.81 -5.60 5.69
C ASN A 78 -4.86 -4.40 5.72
N LEU A 79 -4.09 -4.20 6.79
CA LEU A 79 -3.04 -3.17 6.84
C LEU A 79 -2.00 -3.32 5.71
N LYS A 80 -1.67 -4.56 5.31
CA LYS A 80 -0.75 -4.81 4.19
C LYS A 80 -1.28 -4.36 2.82
N LYS A 81 -2.59 -4.14 2.70
CA LYS A 81 -3.23 -3.66 1.47
C LYS A 81 -3.28 -2.14 1.39
N VAL A 82 -2.87 -1.42 2.44
CA VAL A 82 -2.83 0.04 2.45
C VAL A 82 -1.73 0.53 1.51
N LYS A 83 -2.09 1.37 0.55
CA LYS A 83 -1.16 2.00 -0.40
C LYS A 83 -0.74 3.37 0.15
N ILE A 84 0.56 3.51 0.41
CA ILE A 84 1.12 4.71 1.03
C ILE A 84 2.09 5.38 0.05
N SER A 85 1.88 6.68 -0.19
CA SER A 85 2.89 7.56 -0.77
C SER A 85 3.59 8.32 0.35
N TYR A 86 4.91 8.22 0.39
CA TYR A 86 5.74 8.85 1.42
C TYR A 86 6.96 9.50 0.77
N SER A 87 7.18 10.77 1.06
CA SER A 87 8.25 11.57 0.45
C SER A 87 9.53 11.67 1.29
N GLY A 88 9.65 10.88 2.37
CA GLY A 88 10.82 10.93 3.26
C GLY A 88 11.60 9.61 3.32
N ASP A 89 12.77 9.66 3.95
CA ASP A 89 13.72 8.53 3.94
C ASP A 89 13.80 7.77 5.26
N LYS A 90 13.16 8.29 6.32
CA LYS A 90 13.19 7.69 7.67
C LYS A 90 11.83 7.10 8.03
N PRO A 91 11.78 6.03 8.85
CA PRO A 91 10.52 5.55 9.39
C PRO A 91 9.82 6.66 10.19
N ILE A 92 8.52 6.81 9.97
CA ILE A 92 7.66 7.70 10.74
C ILE A 92 6.48 6.92 11.30
N LYS A 93 5.84 7.50 12.32
CA LYS A 93 4.66 6.91 12.94
C LYS A 93 3.40 7.58 12.42
N ILE A 94 2.40 6.78 12.12
CA ILE A 94 1.03 7.22 11.89
C ILE A 94 0.13 6.67 12.98
N THR A 95 -1.00 7.32 13.24
CA THR A 95 -1.91 6.88 14.31
C THR A 95 -3.31 6.68 13.80
N LEU A 96 -4.02 5.74 14.41
CA LEU A 96 -5.41 5.46 14.13
C LEU A 96 -6.16 5.47 15.45
N ASP A 97 -7.23 6.25 15.52
CA ASP A 97 -8.06 6.36 16.73
C ASP A 97 -9.52 6.50 16.30
N LYS A 98 -10.22 5.37 16.29
CA LYS A 98 -11.63 5.28 15.90
C LYS A 98 -12.46 4.81 17.09
N LEU A 99 -13.53 5.53 17.39
CA LEU A 99 -14.50 5.22 18.44
C LEU A 99 -15.89 5.12 17.83
N GLY A 100 -16.66 4.13 18.27
CA GLY A 100 -18.06 3.95 17.89
C GLY A 100 -18.24 2.96 16.73
N PRO A 101 -19.50 2.61 16.42
CA PRO A 101 -19.81 1.56 15.46
C PRO A 101 -19.49 2.00 14.03
N GLY A 102 -19.11 1.05 13.19
CA GLY A 102 -18.92 1.24 11.75
C GLY A 102 -17.56 0.81 11.23
N PRO A 103 -17.33 0.95 9.92
CA PRO A 103 -16.07 0.57 9.30
C PRO A 103 -14.94 1.51 9.72
N ILE A 104 -13.78 0.91 9.96
CA ILE A 104 -12.50 1.58 10.09
C ILE A 104 -11.90 1.62 8.68
N LEU A 105 -11.75 2.82 8.13
CA LEU A 105 -11.20 3.01 6.79
C LEU A 105 -9.72 3.36 6.85
N ALA A 106 -8.97 3.06 5.79
CA ALA A 106 -7.60 3.55 5.66
C ALA A 106 -7.54 5.09 5.63
N GLY A 107 -8.59 5.77 5.20
CA GLY A 107 -8.71 7.22 5.30
C GLY A 107 -8.78 7.76 6.74
N ASP A 108 -9.06 6.92 7.75
CA ASP A 108 -9.15 7.34 9.16
C ASP A 108 -7.79 7.52 9.84
N PHE A 109 -6.68 7.16 9.18
CA PHE A 109 -5.34 7.39 9.70
C PHE A 109 -5.03 8.88 9.82
N LYS A 110 -4.45 9.27 10.96
CA LYS A 110 -3.85 10.58 11.16
C LYS A 110 -2.41 10.54 10.69
N THR A 111 -2.16 11.16 9.54
CA THR A 111 -0.85 11.21 8.88
C THR A 111 -0.28 12.63 8.89
N PRO A 112 1.05 12.79 8.93
CA PRO A 112 1.70 14.07 8.66
C PRO A 112 1.61 14.42 7.16
N ALA A 113 1.91 15.66 6.80
CA ALA A 113 1.85 16.16 5.42
C ALA A 113 2.77 15.40 4.43
N SER A 114 3.81 14.73 4.93
CA SER A 114 4.72 13.91 4.11
C SER A 114 4.15 12.55 3.72
N VAL A 115 3.00 12.14 4.28
CA VAL A 115 2.37 10.84 4.03
C VAL A 115 0.95 11.00 3.52
N GLU A 116 0.72 10.38 2.37
CA GLU A 116 -0.59 10.28 1.74
C GLU A 116 -1.03 8.83 1.63
N ILE A 117 -2.27 8.56 2.04
CA ILE A 117 -2.92 7.26 1.83
C ILE A 117 -3.71 7.36 0.53
N ILE A 118 -3.39 6.47 -0.40
CA ILE A 118 -3.94 6.50 -1.76
C ILE A 118 -5.33 5.86 -1.80
N ASN A 119 -5.50 4.68 -1.19
CA ASN A 119 -6.76 3.94 -1.14
C ASN A 119 -7.53 4.19 0.16
N LYS A 120 -8.05 5.41 0.34
CA LYS A 120 -8.72 5.88 1.58
C LYS A 120 -9.99 5.11 1.93
N ASP A 121 -10.62 4.50 0.94
CA ASP A 121 -11.85 3.71 1.02
C ASP A 121 -11.63 2.26 1.47
N LEU A 122 -10.38 1.80 1.56
CA LEU A 122 -10.06 0.44 2.02
C LEU A 122 -10.56 0.23 3.47
N VAL A 123 -11.44 -0.75 3.65
CA VAL A 123 -11.90 -1.18 4.97
C VAL A 123 -10.82 -2.03 5.64
N LEU A 124 -10.39 -1.60 6.82
CA LEU A 124 -9.40 -2.31 7.64
C LEU A 124 -10.07 -3.29 8.62
N GLY A 125 -11.25 -2.92 9.11
CA GLY A 125 -12.11 -3.72 9.97
C GLY A 125 -13.38 -2.96 10.36
N THR A 126 -14.21 -3.53 11.22
CA THR A 126 -15.52 -3.00 11.58
C THR A 126 -15.75 -3.05 13.09
N LEU A 127 -16.09 -1.91 13.69
CA LEU A 127 -16.46 -1.82 15.11
C LEU A 127 -17.96 -2.06 15.30
N ALA A 128 -18.32 -2.89 16.27
CA ALA A 128 -19.70 -3.29 16.54
C ALA A 128 -20.46 -2.32 17.44
N ASP A 129 -19.85 -1.83 18.52
CA ASP A 129 -20.56 -1.08 19.57
C ASP A 129 -20.12 0.38 19.69
N LYS A 130 -20.96 1.21 20.30
CA LYS A 130 -20.66 2.62 20.63
C LYS A 130 -19.47 2.80 21.56
N THR A 131 -19.16 1.79 22.37
CA THR A 131 -18.05 1.80 23.33
C THR A 131 -16.78 1.17 22.77
N SER A 132 -16.85 0.50 21.62
CA SER A 132 -15.69 -0.11 20.98
C SER A 132 -14.78 0.98 20.42
N ARG A 133 -13.48 0.84 20.71
CA ARG A 133 -12.46 1.78 20.25
C ARG A 133 -11.26 1.00 19.72
N LEU A 134 -10.80 1.36 18.53
CA LEU A 134 -9.52 0.92 18.01
C LEU A 134 -8.55 2.10 18.08
N LYS A 135 -7.50 1.94 18.89
CA LYS A 135 -6.42 2.93 19.02
C LYS A 135 -5.07 2.24 18.80
N GLY A 136 -4.30 2.72 17.84
CA GLY A 136 -2.98 2.16 17.54
C GLY A 136 -2.01 3.16 16.93
N GLU A 137 -0.72 2.81 17.04
CA GLU A 137 0.39 3.44 16.33
C GLU A 137 0.93 2.45 15.30
N PHE A 138 1.24 2.93 14.09
CA PHE A 138 1.66 2.15 12.94
C PHE A 138 2.87 2.81 12.27
#